data_AF-A0A522Q9G6-F1
#
_entry.id   AF-A0A522Q9G6-F1
#
_cell.length_a   1.000
_cell.length_b   1.000
_cell.length_c   1.000
_cell.angle_alpha   90.00
_cell.angle_beta   90.00
_cell.angle_gamma   90.00
#
_symmetry.space_group_name_H-M   'P 1'
#
loop_
_entity.id
_entity.type
_entity.pdbx_description
1 polymer ?
#
loop_
_entity_poly.entity_id
_entity_poly.type
_entity_poly.pdbx_seq_one_letter_code
_entity_poly.pdbx_strand_id
1 'polypeptide(L)' 'MHTRLTEMLGITHPILNAPMTPQAGGALARAVSEAGAFGIVGFSEGEPLEQIAQQVALIKAGGF' A
#
# COMPACT_ATOMS: atom_id res chain seq x y z
N MET A 1 -18.49 -0.01 6.53
CA MET A 1 -18.95 -1.42 6.50
C MET A 1 -18.03 -2.20 7.41
N HIS A 2 -18.55 -2.99 8.35
CA HIS A 2 -17.71 -3.76 9.28
C HIS A 2 -17.62 -5.21 8.80
N THR A 3 -16.39 -5.71 8.65
CA THR A 3 -16.09 -7.06 8.16
C THR A 3 -14.91 -7.63 8.93
N ARG A 4 -14.69 -8.95 8.87
CA ARG A 4 -13.46 -9.57 9.42
C ARG A 4 -12.18 -8.96 8.83
N LEU A 5 -12.22 -8.50 7.59
CA LEU A 5 -11.08 -7.89 6.91
C LEU A 5 -10.74 -6.51 7.50
N THR A 6 -11.75 -5.65 7.69
CA THR A 6 -11.58 -4.32 8.29
C THR A 6 -11.12 -4.44 9.75
N GLU A 7 -11.63 -5.42 10.50
CA GLU A 7 -11.18 -5.72 11.86
C GLU A 7 -9.72 -6.19 11.91
N MET A 8 -9.35 -7.13 11.05
CA MET A 8 -8.02 -7.74 11.05
C MET A 8 -6.91 -6.76 10.64
N LEU A 9 -7.20 -5.84 9.70
CA LEU A 9 -6.21 -4.92 9.15
C LEU A 9 -6.29 -3.50 9.72
N GLY A 10 -7.30 -3.17 10.53
CA GLY A 10 -7.46 -1.84 11.10
C GLY A 10 -7.81 -0.75 10.07
N ILE A 11 -8.55 -1.11 9.02
CA ILE A 11 -8.93 -0.21 7.91
C ILE A 11 -10.43 0.10 7.93
N THR A 12 -10.83 1.22 7.32
CA THR A 12 -12.23 1.70 7.30
C THR A 12 -13.04 1.04 6.18
N HIS A 13 -12.41 0.82 5.03
CA HIS A 13 -13.06 0.22 3.86
C HIS A 13 -12.52 -1.19 3.63
N PRO A 14 -13.37 -2.20 3.35
CA PRO A 14 -12.93 -3.56 3.03
C PRO A 14 -12.37 -3.62 1.59
N ILE A 15 -11.40 -2.76 1.28
CA ILE A 15 -10.81 -2.53 -0.04
C ILE A 15 -9.29 -2.60 0.11
N LEU A 16 -8.63 -3.20 -0.86
CA LEU A 16 -7.19 -3.22 -1.05
C LEU A 16 -6.89 -3.10 -2.54
N ASN A 17 -5.79 -2.44 -2.90
CA ASN A 17 -5.30 -2.48 -4.27
C ASN A 17 -4.47 -3.75 -4.51
N ALA A 18 -4.53 -4.30 -5.71
CA ALA A 18 -3.63 -5.38 -6.09
C ALA A 18 -2.18 -4.86 -6.21
N PRO A 19 -1.16 -5.68 -5.85
CA PRO A 19 0.24 -5.38 -6.14
C PRO A 19 0.49 -5.55 -7.64
N MET A 20 0.42 -4.45 -8.39
CA MET A 20 0.58 -4.44 -9.84
C MET A 20 1.88 -3.70 -10.22
N THR A 21 3.00 -4.40 -10.34
CA THR A 21 4.25 -3.77 -10.80
C THR A 21 4.19 -3.48 -12.30
N PRO A 22 4.56 -2.27 -12.78
CA PRO A 22 5.09 -1.11 -12.05
C PRO A 22 4.06 -0.08 -11.57
N GLN A 23 2.75 -0.26 -11.81
CA GLN A 23 1.71 0.74 -11.56
C GLN A 23 1.42 0.98 -10.06
N ALA A 24 1.55 -0.04 -9.21
CA ALA A 24 1.24 -0.01 -7.79
C ALA A 24 2.48 0.33 -6.94
N GLY A 25 3.07 1.50 -7.17
CA GLY A 25 4.19 2.01 -6.37
C GLY A 25 3.76 2.58 -5.00
N GLY A 26 4.74 3.05 -4.24
CA GLY A 26 4.55 3.60 -2.89
C GLY A 26 3.58 4.78 -2.83
N ALA A 27 3.51 5.60 -3.87
CA ALA A 27 2.56 6.71 -3.95
C ALA A 27 1.10 6.24 -4.04
N LEU A 28 0.81 5.18 -4.81
CA LEU A 28 -0.53 4.61 -4.90
C LEU A 28 -0.90 3.92 -3.58
N ALA A 29 0.00 3.10 -3.04
CA ALA A 29 -0.23 2.42 -1.76
C ALA A 29 -0.53 3.44 -0.65
N ARG A 30 0.22 4.56 -0.60
CA ARG A 30 -0.06 5.66 0.31
C ARG A 30 -1.46 6.24 0.13
N ALA A 31 -1.83 6.62 -1.10
CA ALA A 31 -3.14 7.24 -1.36
C ALA A 31 -4.30 6.31 -0.97
N VAL A 32 -4.17 5.00 -1.21
CA VAL A 32 -5.13 3.98 -0.79
C VAL A 32 -5.22 3.92 0.74
N SER A 33 -4.08 3.92 1.44
CA SER A 33 -4.03 3.94 2.91
C SER A 33 -4.62 5.22 3.50
N GLU A 34 -4.33 6.40 2.94
CA GLU A 34 -4.90 7.69 3.36
C GLU A 34 -6.43 7.74 3.16
N ALA A 35 -6.94 7.04 2.13
CA ALA A 35 -8.36 6.89 1.91
C ALA A 35 -9.05 5.90 2.88
N GLY A 36 -8.31 5.28 3.81
CA GLY A 36 -8.85 4.33 4.79
C GLY A 36 -9.01 2.90 4.28
N ALA A 37 -8.38 2.56 3.16
CA ALA A 37 -8.27 1.19 2.63
C ALA A 37 -6.86 0.62 2.88
N PHE A 38 -6.56 -0.61 2.46
CA PHE A 38 -5.24 -1.21 2.66
C PHE A 38 -4.37 -1.10 1.39
N GLY A 39 -3.35 -0.23 1.45
CA GLY A 39 -2.41 -0.02 0.36
C GLY A 39 -1.33 -1.09 0.25
N ILE A 40 -1.13 -1.63 -0.95
CA ILE A 40 -0.11 -2.67 -1.24
C ILE A 40 0.82 -2.18 -2.35
N VAL A 41 2.14 -2.27 -2.12
CA VAL A 41 3.15 -1.99 -3.14
C VAL A 41 3.45 -3.26 -3.94
N GLY A 42 3.51 -3.14 -5.26
CA GLY A 42 3.98 -4.20 -6.14
C GLY A 42 5.49 -4.14 -6.34
N PHE A 43 6.13 -5.32 -6.33
CA PHE A 43 7.53 -5.49 -6.72
C PHE A 43 7.68 -6.62 -7.73
N SER A 44 8.72 -6.58 -8.55
CA SER A 44 9.13 -7.71 -9.39
C SER A 44 10.09 -8.63 -8.63
N GLU A 45 10.20 -9.89 -9.08
CA GLU A 45 11.26 -10.76 -8.60
C GLU A 45 12.63 -10.15 -8.92
N GLY A 46 13.54 -10.14 -7.94
CA GLY A 46 14.88 -9.56 -8.09
C GLY A 46 14.92 -8.03 -8.04
N GLU A 47 13.84 -7.35 -7.64
CA GLU A 47 13.84 -5.89 -7.50
C GLU A 47 14.92 -5.43 -6.50
N PRO A 48 15.82 -4.51 -6.89
CA PRO A 48 16.91 -4.07 -6.03
C PRO A 48 16.42 -3.44 -4.72
N LEU A 49 17.17 -3.67 -3.63
CA LEU A 49 16.82 -3.16 -2.30
C LEU A 49 16.72 -1.62 -2.28
N GLU A 50 17.55 -0.92 -3.04
CA GLU A 50 17.46 0.54 -3.13
C GLU A 50 16.13 1.02 -3.75
N GLN A 51 15.58 0.27 -4.71
CA GLN A 51 14.30 0.59 -5.34
C GLN A 51 13.14 0.31 -4.40
N ILE A 52 13.20 -0.81 -3.67
CA ILE A 52 12.24 -1.11 -2.59
C ILE A 52 12.26 0.00 -1.53
N ALA A 53 13.45 0.44 -1.10
CA ALA A 53 13.61 1.50 -0.11
C ALA A 53 13.01 2.83 -0.59
N GLN A 54 13.13 3.16 -1.88
CA GLN A 54 12.50 4.35 -2.47
C GLN A 54 10.97 4.28 -2.37
N GLN A 55 10.35 3.13 -2.68
CA GLN A 55 8.90 2.98 -2.55
C GLN A 55 8.43 3.10 -1.10
N VAL A 56 9.19 2.54 -0.15
CA VAL A 56 8.91 2.70 1.29
C VAL A 56 9.01 4.15 1.73
N ALA A 57 9.96 4.92 1.20
CA ALA A 57 10.08 6.35 1.51
C ALA A 57 8.85 7.14 1.03
N LEU A 58 8.31 6.82 -0.14
CA LEU A 58 7.08 7.44 -0.67
C LEU A 58 5.86 7.16 0.22
N ILE A 59 5.77 5.96 0.81
CA ILE A 59 4.72 5.62 1.77
C ILE A 59 4.85 6.48 3.03
N LYS A 60 6.06 6.57 3.61
CA LYS A 60 6.34 7.29 4.87
C LYS A 60 6.24 8.81 4.76
N ALA A 61 6.26 9.36 3.56
CA ALA A 61 6.07 10.80 3.37
C ALA A 61 4.65 11.27 3.76
N GLY A 62 3.73 10.36 4.11
CA GLY A 62 2.38 10.66 4.60
C GLY A 62 2.31 10.73 6.11
N GLY A 63 1.46 11.65 6.59
CA GLY A 63 1.12 11.74 8.01
C GLY A 63 0.00 10.76 8.31
N PHE A 64 0.36 9.58 8.81
CA PHE A 64 -0.57 8.66 9.47
C PHE A 64 -0.24 8.63 10.96
#